data_AF-A0A3D3QLD6-F1
#
_entry.id   AF-A0A3D3QLD6-F1
#
_cell.length_a   1.000
_cell.length_b   1.000
_cell.length_c   1.000
_cell.angle_alpha   90.00
_cell.angle_beta   90.00
_cell.angle_gamma   90.00
#
_symmetry.space_group_name_H-M   'P 1'
#
loop_
_entity.id
_entity.type
_entity.pdbx_description
1 polymer ?
#
loop_
_entity_poly.entity_id
_entity_poly.type
_entity_poly.pdbx_seq_one_letter_code
_entity_poly.pdbx_strand_id
1 'polypeptide(L)' 'ANCAGDALGVPAILGTDGWTRTKCAESGAALEFGIRNGILGGDDGVIHLVTPLRRAWEDIGFT' A
#
# COMPACT_ATOMS: atom_id res chain seq x y z
N ALA A 1 8.55 0.33 -0.73
CA ALA A 1 7.44 1.07 -1.37
C ALA A 1 7.48 2.51 -0.89
N ASN A 2 7.23 3.47 -1.78
CA ASN A 2 7.10 4.89 -1.46
C ASN A 2 5.73 5.22 -0.84
N CYS A 3 4.67 4.50 -1.21
CA CYS A 3 3.30 4.68 -0.77
C CYS A 3 2.60 3.35 -0.44
N ALA A 4 1.37 3.41 0.06
CA ALA A 4 0.57 2.22 0.35
C ALA A 4 0.11 1.50 -0.93
N GLY A 5 -0.10 2.23 -2.04
CA GLY A 5 -0.40 1.64 -3.35
C GLY A 5 0.74 0.73 -3.83
N ASP A 6 1.97 1.22 -3.83
CA ASP A 6 3.17 0.45 -4.20
C ASP A 6 3.42 -0.75 -3.29
N ALA A 7 3.09 -0.62 -2.00
CA ALA A 7 3.25 -1.68 -1.01
C ALA A 7 2.42 -2.94 -1.37
N LEU A 8 1.31 -2.77 -2.08
CA LEU A 8 0.47 -3.87 -2.59
C LEU A 8 0.70 -4.16 -4.07
N GLY A 9 0.86 -3.11 -4.89
CA GLY A 9 0.96 -3.22 -6.34
C GLY A 9 2.27 -3.86 -6.81
N VAL A 10 3.41 -3.52 -6.20
CA VAL A 10 4.71 -4.07 -6.62
C VAL A 10 4.78 -5.60 -6.41
N PRO A 11 4.43 -6.15 -5.22
CA PRO A 11 4.37 -7.60 -5.04
C PRO A 11 3.42 -8.28 -6.03
N ALA A 12 2.26 -7.68 -6.30
CA ALA A 12 1.29 -8.21 -7.27
C ALA A 12 1.85 -8.28 -8.69
N ILE A 13 2.55 -7.24 -9.16
CA ILE A 13 3.20 -7.21 -10.48
C ILE A 13 4.31 -8.28 -10.58
N LEU A 14 5.06 -8.47 -9.51
CA LEU A 14 6.14 -9.46 -9.45
C LEU A 14 5.64 -10.90 -9.25
N GLY A 15 4.34 -11.10 -8.95
CA GLY A 15 3.79 -12.40 -8.62
C GLY A 15 4.40 -13.02 -7.37
N THR A 16 4.79 -12.18 -6.40
CA THR A 16 5.44 -12.61 -5.15
C THR A 16 4.65 -12.11 -3.93
N ASP A 17 4.83 -12.80 -2.81
CA ASP A 17 4.35 -12.33 -1.52
C ASP A 17 5.07 -11.06 -1.07
N GLY A 18 4.39 -10.24 -0.27
CA GLY A 18 4.91 -8.99 0.28
C GLY A 18 4.29 -8.66 1.64
N TRP A 19 5.09 -8.15 2.57
CA TRP A 19 4.63 -7.73 3.90
C TRP A 19 5.19 -6.35 4.25
N THR A 20 4.31 -5.47 4.70
CA THR A 20 4.61 -4.07 4.97
C THR A 20 4.39 -3.77 6.45
N ARG A 21 5.35 -3.07 7.04
CA ARG A 21 5.24 -2.45 8.36
C ARG A 21 5.26 -0.95 8.20
N THR A 22 4.25 -0.27 8.69
CA THR A 22 4.12 1.18 8.56
C THR A 22 3.37 1.76 9.76
N LYS A 23 2.98 3.03 9.67
CA LYS A 23 2.14 3.71 10.65
C LYS A 23 0.98 4.40 9.95
N CYS A 24 -0.16 4.49 10.62
CA CYS A 24 -1.28 5.31 10.19
C CYS A 24 -0.82 6.78 10.09
N ALA A 25 -1.10 7.42 8.95
CA ALA A 25 -0.70 8.81 8.73
C ALA A 25 -1.41 9.80 9.66
N GLU A 26 -2.64 9.48 10.09
CA GLU A 26 -3.45 10.33 10.98
C GLU A 26 -3.07 10.11 12.45
N SER A 27 -3.15 8.87 12.93
CA SER A 27 -3.01 8.56 14.36
C SER A 27 -1.59 8.17 14.79
N GLY A 28 -0.70 7.86 13.84
CA GLY A 28 0.63 7.33 14.12
C GLY A 28 0.66 5.88 14.65
N ALA A 29 -0.50 5.23 14.78
CA ALA A 29 -0.59 3.83 15.22
C ALA A 29 0.19 2.91 14.28
N ALA A 30 0.87 1.90 14.84
CA ALA A 30 1.55 0.89 14.04
C ALA A 30 0.53 0.08 13.23
N LEU A 31 0.90 -0.27 12.00
CA LEU A 31 0.10 -1.08 11.09
C LEU A 31 0.99 -2.12 10.39
N GLU A 32 0.51 -3.35 10.29
CA GLU A 32 1.10 -4.40 9.46
C GLU A 32 0.08 -4.99 8.49
N PHE A 33 0.43 -5.09 7.22
CA PHE A 33 -0.42 -5.73 6.21
C PHE A 33 0.40 -6.27 5.04
N GLY A 34 -0.22 -7.15 4.25
CA GLY A 34 0.42 -7.65 3.04
C GLY A 34 -0.33 -8.78 2.35
N ILE A 35 0.25 -9.25 1.25
CA ILE A 35 -0.26 -10.37 0.46
C ILE A 35 0.57 -11.62 0.76
N ARG A 36 -0.09 -12.72 1.08
CA ARG A 36 0.51 -14.06 1.16
C ARG A 36 -0.32 -15.06 0.38
N ASN A 37 0.31 -15.78 -0.54
CA ASN A 37 -0.36 -16.72 -1.45
C ASN A 37 -1.57 -16.08 -2.17
N GLY A 38 -1.44 -14.81 -2.58
CA GLY A 38 -2.50 -14.05 -3.24
C GLY A 38 -3.63 -13.58 -2.33
N ILE A 39 -3.53 -13.78 -1.01
CA ILE A 39 -4.54 -13.37 -0.03
C ILE A 39 -4.03 -12.19 0.78
N LEU A 40 -4.83 -11.12 0.85
CA LEU A 40 -4.59 -9.99 1.74
C LEU A 40 -4.82 -10.38 3.20
N GLY A 41 -3.92 -9.97 4.07
CA GLY A 41 -4.08 -10.08 5.52
C GLY A 41 -3.33 -9.00 6.28
N GLY A 42 -3.47 -9.04 7.60
CA GLY A 42 -2.93 -8.03 8.53
C GLY A 42 -4.03 -7.16 9.12
N ASP A 43 -3.66 -5.95 9.51
CA ASP A 43 -4.56 -4.96 10.10
C ASP A 43 -5.51 -4.37 9.05
N ASP A 44 -6.73 -4.05 9.47
CA ASP A 44 -7.69 -3.32 8.66
C ASP A 44 -7.25 -1.87 8.44
N GLY A 45 -7.58 -1.30 7.27
CA GLY A 45 -7.25 0.08 6.97
C GLY A 45 -7.82 0.57 5.64
N VAL A 46 -7.55 1.83 5.35
CA VAL A 46 -7.86 2.48 4.07
C VAL A 46 -6.61 3.13 3.52
N ILE A 47 -6.49 3.15 2.19
CA ILE A 47 -5.45 3.90 1.49
C ILE A 47 -6.09 5.13 0.85
N HIS A 48 -5.37 6.25 0.86
CA HIS A 48 -5.81 7.48 0.23
C HIS A 48 -5.02 7.68 -1.06
N LEU A 49 -5.71 7.62 -2.20
CA LEU A 49 -5.13 7.98 -3.50
C LEU A 49 -5.41 9.48 -3.72
N VAL A 50 -4.38 10.33 -3.61
CA VAL A 50 -4.57 11.80 -3.64
C VAL A 50 -4.97 12.30 -5.02
N THR A 51 -4.47 11.64 -6.08
CA THR A 51 -4.84 11.93 -7.46
C THR A 51 -5.63 10.77 -8.06
N PRO A 52 -6.53 11.03 -9.02
CA PRO A 52 -7.14 9.96 -9.80
C PRO A 52 -6.05 9.13 -10.48
N LEU A 53 -6.19 7.80 -10.53
CA LEU A 53 -5.16 6.90 -11.06
C LEU A 53 -4.63 7.28 -12.46
N ARG A 54 -5.49 7.84 -13.33
CA ARG A 54 -5.09 8.35 -14.67
C ARG A 54 -4.08 9.51 -14.63
N ARG A 55 -3.91 10.16 -13.49
CA ARG A 55 -3.02 11.29 -13.20
C ARG A 55 -1.97 10.95 -12.13
N ALA A 56 -1.78 9.66 -11.81
CA ALA A 56 -0.85 9.23 -10.76
C ALA A 56 0.57 9.82 -10.89
N TRP A 57 1.03 10.06 -12.12
CA TRP A 57 2.34 10.69 -12.38
C TRP A 57 2.47 12.14 -11.90
N GLU A 58 1.37 12.82 -11.58
CA GLU A 58 1.39 14.15 -10.97
C GLU A 58 1.84 14.08 -9.50
N ASP A 59 1.58 12.97 -8.78
CA ASP A 59 1.99 12.76 -7.39
C ASP A 59 2.13 11.27 -7.02
N ILE A 60 3.12 10.62 -7.62
CA ILE A 60 3.31 9.16 -7.50
C ILE A 60 3.76 8.71 -6.10
N GLY A 61 4.26 9.65 -5.28
CA GLY A 61 4.70 9.38 -3.90
C GLY A 61 3.55 9.24 -2.92
N PHE A 62 2.36 9.74 -3.26
CA PHE A 62 1.16 9.74 -2.42
C PHE A 62 -0.05 9.14 -3.15
N THR A 63 0.21 8.32 -4.17
CA THR A 63 -0.83 7.52 -4.83
C THR A 63 -1.05 6.23 -4.07
#